data_AF-A0A183LGY7-F1
#
_entry.id   AF-A0A183LGY7-F1
#
_cell.length_a   1.000
_cell.length_b   1.000
_cell.length_c   1.000
_cell.angle_alpha   90.00
_cell.angle_beta   90.00
_cell.angle_gamma   90.00
#
_symmetry.space_group_name_H-M   'P 1'
#
loop_
_entity.id
_entity.type
_entity.pdbx_description
1 polymer ?
#
loop_
_entity_poly.entity_id
_entity_poly.type
_entity_poly.pdbx_seq_one_letter_code
_entity_poly.pdbx_strand_id
1 'polypeptide(L)'
;MKDSVDAQLRDQQAGFRKDRSCTDQIATLRIIVEQSIEWNSSLYINFIHYKKSFDSVDRTTLWKLLRHYDVLHKIVNIIRNLYDGLNCKIVHGGQLTNSFEVKTCVRQGCLLSPFLLLLVIDWIIKTSTYEGKCGIQWTSRMQLDDLYFADNLALLSQSQPQVQEKTTNITASSAAVGLNMHKGKSKVLRYNTACINPITIDGEDLEDVKTFTYLGSIIDEHGRSDADVKARIGKARAKYLQLRNVWNSKQLSTNTKVRNFNTNIKTVLL
;
A
#
# COMPACT_ATOMS: atom_id res chain seq x y z
N MET A 1 -20.28 6.66 11.05
CA MET A 1 -18.83 6.86 11.27
C MET A 1 -18.06 6.74 9.96
N LYS A 2 -18.06 5.56 9.32
CA LYS A 2 -17.28 5.35 8.08
C LYS A 2 -17.56 6.41 7.01
N ASP A 3 -18.81 6.63 6.63
CA ASP A 3 -19.14 7.58 5.55
C ASP A 3 -18.74 9.03 5.88
N SER A 4 -18.93 9.44 7.13
CA SER A 4 -18.54 10.78 7.62
C SER A 4 -17.03 10.99 7.60
N VAL A 5 -16.26 9.95 7.91
CA VAL A 5 -14.78 10.02 7.93
C VAL A 5 -14.22 9.84 6.52
N ASP A 6 -14.84 9.01 5.69
CA ASP A 6 -14.41 8.77 4.31
C ASP A 6 -14.42 10.08 3.48
N ALA A 7 -15.39 10.96 3.74
CA ALA A 7 -15.45 12.30 3.14
C ALA A 7 -14.27 13.22 3.51
N GLN A 8 -13.55 12.91 4.61
CA GLN A 8 -12.38 13.66 5.03
C GLN A 8 -11.07 13.08 4.49
N LEU A 9 -11.06 11.84 3.99
CA LEU A 9 -9.86 11.16 3.51
C LEU A 9 -9.43 11.70 2.14
N ARG A 10 -8.12 11.73 1.90
CA ARG A 10 -7.57 12.16 0.60
C ARG A 10 -8.02 11.25 -0.54
N ASP A 11 -8.19 11.85 -1.71
CA ASP A 11 -8.61 11.15 -2.93
C ASP A 11 -7.57 10.20 -3.51
N GLN A 12 -6.32 10.26 -3.09
CA GLN A 12 -5.28 9.35 -3.56
C GLN A 12 -5.29 8.00 -2.83
N GLN A 13 -5.93 7.91 -1.66
CA GLN A 13 -6.12 6.64 -0.96
C GLN A 13 -7.16 5.79 -1.67
N ALA A 14 -6.79 4.59 -2.13
CA ALA A 14 -7.73 3.63 -2.72
C ALA A 14 -7.99 2.40 -1.84
N GLY A 15 -7.14 2.11 -0.85
CA GLY A 15 -7.28 0.95 0.02
C GLY A 15 -8.53 1.02 0.89
N PHE A 16 -9.32 -0.05 0.88
CA PHE A 16 -10.52 -0.23 1.73
C PHE A 16 -11.64 0.82 1.55
N ARG A 17 -11.57 1.60 0.47
CA ARG A 17 -12.58 2.60 0.11
C ARG A 17 -13.53 2.06 -0.94
N LYS A 18 -14.78 2.55 -0.91
CA LYS A 18 -15.81 2.13 -1.85
C LYS A 18 -15.46 2.64 -3.25
N ASP A 19 -15.74 1.85 -4.26
CA ASP A 19 -15.58 2.21 -5.68
C ASP A 19 -14.14 2.60 -6.07
N ARG A 20 -13.15 2.04 -5.36
CA ARG A 20 -11.72 2.20 -5.63
C ARG A 20 -11.02 0.85 -5.59
N SER A 21 -10.15 0.57 -6.55
CA SER A 21 -9.50 -0.73 -6.69
C SER A 21 -7.99 -0.64 -6.87
N CYS A 22 -7.29 -1.77 -6.65
CA CYS A 22 -5.89 -1.89 -7.03
C CYS A 22 -5.68 -1.64 -8.52
N THR A 23 -6.63 -2.05 -9.37
CA THR A 23 -6.57 -1.87 -10.82
C THR A 23 -6.51 -0.39 -11.17
N ASP A 24 -7.32 0.46 -10.53
CA ASP A 24 -7.34 1.91 -10.79
C ASP A 24 -5.99 2.54 -10.42
N GLN A 25 -5.41 2.14 -9.28
CA GLN A 25 -4.11 2.63 -8.83
C GLN A 25 -2.97 2.18 -9.75
N ILE A 26 -2.97 0.92 -10.17
CA ILE A 26 -1.98 0.39 -11.12
C ILE A 26 -2.10 1.12 -12.46
N ALA A 27 -3.33 1.30 -12.98
CA ALA A 27 -3.58 2.00 -14.22
C ALA A 27 -3.11 3.46 -14.15
N THR A 28 -3.43 4.16 -13.06
CA THR A 28 -3.00 5.55 -12.84
C THR A 28 -1.47 5.65 -12.83
N LEU A 29 -0.79 4.77 -12.10
CA LEU A 29 0.68 4.77 -12.06
C LEU A 29 1.30 4.48 -13.43
N ARG A 30 0.72 3.55 -14.21
CA ARG A 30 1.18 3.26 -15.58
C ARG A 30 1.02 4.46 -16.49
N ILE A 31 -0.13 5.13 -16.46
CA ILE A 31 -0.38 6.35 -17.24
C ILE A 31 0.65 7.44 -16.88
N ILE A 32 0.96 7.61 -15.60
CA ILE A 32 1.98 8.57 -15.14
C ILE A 32 3.36 8.23 -15.73
N VAL A 33 3.75 6.96 -15.70
CA VAL A 33 5.03 6.49 -16.25
C VAL A 33 5.06 6.70 -17.76
N GLU A 34 4.01 6.27 -18.48
CA GLU A 34 3.89 6.40 -19.94
C GLU A 34 3.99 7.87 -20.37
N GLN A 35 3.23 8.76 -19.74
CA GLN A 35 3.27 10.21 -20.04
C GLN A 35 4.63 10.84 -19.71
N SER A 36 5.25 10.42 -18.59
CA SER A 36 6.58 10.92 -18.24
C SER A 36 7.60 10.55 -19.29
N ILE A 37 7.57 9.30 -19.78
CA ILE A 37 8.40 8.81 -20.89
C ILE A 37 8.12 9.58 -22.18
N GLU A 38 6.85 9.68 -22.57
CA GLU A 38 6.42 10.34 -23.81
C GLU A 38 6.85 11.82 -23.87
N TRP A 39 6.72 12.55 -22.76
CA TRP A 39 7.10 13.96 -22.67
C TRP A 39 8.55 14.19 -22.26
N ASN A 40 9.35 13.14 -22.12
CA ASN A 40 10.73 13.22 -21.63
C ASN A 40 10.86 14.00 -20.31
N SER A 41 9.84 13.88 -19.44
CA SER A 41 9.83 14.49 -18.11
C SER A 41 10.51 13.55 -17.12
N SER A 42 11.37 14.11 -16.27
CA SER A 42 11.95 13.35 -15.15
C SER A 42 10.84 12.91 -14.19
N LEU A 43 10.92 11.66 -13.73
CA LEU A 43 10.02 11.08 -12.76
C LEU A 43 10.80 10.21 -11.78
N TYR A 44 10.56 10.44 -10.49
CA TYR A 44 11.01 9.62 -9.39
C TYR A 44 9.78 9.00 -8.74
N ILE A 45 9.80 7.67 -8.59
CA ILE A 45 8.78 6.93 -7.85
C ILE A 45 9.49 6.25 -6.69
N ASN A 46 9.24 6.74 -5.47
CA ASN A 46 9.74 6.11 -4.26
C ASN A 46 8.64 5.24 -3.64
N PHE A 47 8.81 3.92 -3.74
CA PHE A 47 7.90 2.96 -3.12
C PHE A 47 8.27 2.75 -1.67
N ILE A 48 7.35 3.11 -0.78
CA ILE A 48 7.52 2.98 0.67
C ILE A 48 6.74 1.78 1.18
N HIS A 49 7.42 0.94 1.96
CA HIS A 49 6.82 -0.15 2.71
C HIS A 49 7.04 0.04 4.20
N TYR A 50 6.03 -0.21 5.02
CA TYR A 50 6.17 -0.20 6.48
C TYR A 50 6.59 -1.57 7.03
N LYS A 51 7.39 -1.55 8.11
CA LYS A 51 7.65 -2.73 8.93
C LYS A 51 6.40 -3.00 9.77
N LYS A 52 5.71 -4.13 9.51
CA LYS A 52 4.58 -4.61 10.31
C LYS A 52 3.59 -3.50 10.67
N SER A 53 2.98 -2.88 9.65
CA SER A 53 2.10 -1.71 9.79
C SER A 53 0.98 -1.92 10.83
N PHE A 54 0.34 -3.08 10.83
CA PHE A 54 -0.69 -3.41 11.82
C PHE A 54 -0.14 -3.54 13.24
N ASP A 55 1.13 -3.93 13.40
CA ASP A 55 1.71 -4.24 14.71
C ASP A 55 2.41 -3.04 15.38
N SER A 56 2.60 -1.95 14.64
CA SER A 56 3.52 -0.88 15.07
C SER A 56 2.81 0.41 15.49
N VAL A 57 1.53 0.59 15.12
CA VAL A 57 0.77 1.82 15.43
C VAL A 57 0.71 2.06 16.94
N ASP A 58 1.10 3.27 17.35
CA ASP A 58 0.93 3.73 18.73
C ASP A 58 -0.55 4.02 19.03
N ARG A 59 -1.08 3.36 20.07
CA ARG A 59 -2.48 3.48 20.43
C ARG A 59 -2.83 4.85 20.99
N THR A 60 -1.92 5.49 21.72
CA THR A 60 -2.20 6.81 22.31
C THR A 60 -2.39 7.87 21.23
N THR A 61 -1.56 7.82 20.19
CA THR A 61 -1.69 8.66 19.00
C THR A 61 -2.91 8.27 18.17
N LEU A 62 -3.20 6.98 18.00
CA LEU A 62 -4.40 6.52 17.30
C LEU A 62 -5.70 7.08 17.90
N TRP A 63 -5.81 7.12 19.23
CA TRP A 63 -6.99 7.71 19.90
C TRP A 63 -7.11 9.21 19.65
N LYS A 64 -5.99 9.94 19.63
CA LYS A 64 -5.95 11.36 19.27
C LYS A 64 -6.35 11.56 17.81
N LEU A 65 -5.87 10.71 16.90
CA LEU A 65 -6.22 10.76 15.48
C LEU A 65 -7.71 10.54 15.26
N LEU A 66 -8.34 9.58 15.94
CA LEU A 66 -9.80 9.41 15.84
C LEU A 66 -10.54 10.70 16.21
N ARG A 67 -10.07 11.43 17.23
CA ARG A 67 -10.65 12.72 17.61
C ARG A 67 -10.38 13.82 16.58
N HIS A 68 -9.22 13.79 15.94
CA HIS A 68 -8.86 14.69 14.83
C HIS A 68 -9.78 14.50 13.61
N TYR A 69 -10.20 13.27 13.32
CA TYR A 69 -11.18 12.94 12.28
C TYR A 69 -12.65 13.01 12.77
N ASP A 70 -12.93 13.87 13.75
CA ASP A 70 -14.26 14.13 14.30
C ASP A 70 -15.03 12.89 14.82
N VAL A 71 -14.34 11.80 15.16
CA VAL A 71 -15.01 10.64 15.76
C VAL A 71 -15.45 11.02 17.17
N LEU A 72 -16.76 10.86 17.43
CA LEU A 72 -17.38 11.21 18.70
C LEU A 72 -16.67 10.53 19.87
N HIS A 73 -16.47 11.27 20.97
CA HIS A 73 -15.73 10.81 22.15
C HIS A 73 -16.26 9.48 22.69
N LYS A 74 -17.59 9.29 22.70
CA LYS A 74 -18.23 8.04 23.10
C LYS A 74 -17.79 6.85 22.24
N ILE A 75 -17.67 7.04 20.92
CA ILE A 75 -17.21 6.00 20.00
C ILE A 75 -15.73 5.74 20.21
N VAL A 76 -14.90 6.77 20.37
CA VAL A 76 -13.47 6.60 20.68
C VAL A 76 -13.27 5.80 21.96
N ASN A 77 -14.06 6.05 23.00
CA ASN A 77 -14.01 5.29 24.24
C ASN A 77 -14.42 3.82 24.05
N ILE A 78 -15.46 3.55 23.24
CA ILE A 78 -15.85 2.18 22.91
C ILE A 78 -14.70 1.47 22.19
N ILE A 79 -14.11 2.12 21.18
CA ILE A 79 -12.98 1.55 20.44
C ILE A 79 -11.81 1.29 21.39
N ARG A 80 -11.39 2.28 22.19
CA ARG A 80 -10.30 2.12 23.17
C ARG A 80 -10.56 0.95 24.12
N ASN A 81 -11.77 0.82 24.67
CA ASN A 81 -12.13 -0.28 25.56
C ASN A 81 -12.08 -1.65 24.87
N LEU A 82 -12.24 -1.72 23.54
CA LEU A 82 -12.01 -2.98 22.82
C LEU A 82 -10.54 -3.39 22.85
N TYR A 83 -9.60 -2.42 22.91
CA TYR A 83 -8.15 -2.65 22.82
C TYR A 83 -7.44 -2.69 24.18
N ASP A 84 -7.96 -2.01 25.20
CA ASP A 84 -7.35 -1.96 26.53
C ASP A 84 -7.41 -3.33 27.24
N GLY A 85 -6.35 -3.66 27.98
CA GLY A 85 -6.27 -4.89 28.78
C GLY A 85 -6.27 -6.21 27.98
N LEU A 86 -6.05 -6.14 26.67
CA LEU A 86 -6.02 -7.32 25.81
C LEU A 86 -4.81 -8.20 26.11
N ASN A 87 -5.08 -9.47 26.42
CA ASN A 87 -4.09 -10.53 26.50
C ASN A 87 -4.26 -11.51 25.33
N CYS A 88 -3.16 -11.88 24.68
CA CYS A 88 -3.13 -12.84 23.58
C CYS A 88 -2.38 -14.11 24.00
N LYS A 89 -2.80 -15.24 23.43
CA LYS A 89 -2.12 -16.54 23.49
C LYS A 89 -2.05 -17.11 22.07
N ILE A 90 -0.95 -17.75 21.72
CA ILE A 90 -0.72 -18.31 20.39
C ILE A 90 -0.83 -19.83 20.49
N VAL A 91 -1.48 -20.47 19.53
CA VAL A 91 -1.43 -21.93 19.38
C VAL A 91 -0.25 -22.28 18.48
N HIS A 92 0.74 -22.99 19.01
CA HIS A 92 1.91 -23.44 18.27
C HIS A 92 2.12 -24.95 18.52
N GLY A 93 2.10 -25.75 17.46
CA GLY A 93 2.22 -27.21 17.58
C GLY A 93 1.07 -27.86 18.37
N GLY A 94 -0.15 -27.29 18.31
CA GLY A 94 -1.30 -27.77 19.07
C GLY A 94 -1.29 -27.39 20.57
N GLN A 95 -0.24 -26.70 21.04
CA GLN A 95 -0.15 -26.23 22.42
C GLN A 95 -0.32 -24.72 22.49
N LEU A 96 -0.91 -24.25 23.60
CA LEU A 96 -1.17 -22.84 23.84
C LEU A 96 0.03 -22.21 24.56
N THR A 97 0.53 -21.08 24.07
CA THR A 97 1.60 -20.33 24.73
C THR A 97 1.09 -19.62 25.99
N ASN A 98 2.03 -19.14 26.81
CA ASN A 98 1.72 -18.18 27.87
C ASN A 98 1.05 -16.92 27.31
N SER A 99 0.19 -16.31 28.13
CA SER A 99 -0.45 -15.05 27.76
C SER A 99 0.55 -13.90 27.83
N PHE A 100 0.45 -13.00 26.87
CA PHE A 100 1.14 -11.72 26.89
C PHE A 100 0.16 -10.59 26.59
N GLU A 101 0.42 -9.43 27.19
CA GLU A 101 -0.38 -8.23 26.96
C GLU A 101 -0.05 -7.63 25.60
N VAL A 102 -1.07 -7.27 24.83
CA VAL A 102 -0.91 -6.63 23.53
C VAL A 102 -0.86 -5.11 23.73
N LYS A 103 0.36 -4.55 23.74
CA LYS A 103 0.60 -3.13 24.08
C LYS A 103 0.56 -2.16 22.89
N THR A 104 0.99 -2.60 21.71
CA THR A 104 0.91 -1.80 20.47
C THR A 104 -0.18 -2.38 19.57
N CYS A 105 -0.30 -1.89 18.34
CA CYS A 105 -1.03 -2.55 17.25
C CYS A 105 -2.54 -2.26 17.14
N VAL A 106 -2.99 -2.42 15.90
CA VAL A 106 -4.35 -2.79 15.51
C VAL A 106 -4.41 -4.31 15.25
N ARG A 107 -5.57 -4.95 15.48
CA ARG A 107 -5.70 -6.42 15.38
C ARG A 107 -5.82 -6.90 13.93
N GLN A 108 -4.90 -7.75 13.46
CA GLN A 108 -5.06 -8.40 12.16
C GLN A 108 -6.30 -9.31 12.17
N GLY A 109 -7.11 -9.24 11.11
CA GLY A 109 -8.39 -9.96 11.01
C GLY A 109 -9.59 -9.27 11.68
N CYS A 110 -9.38 -8.20 12.46
CA CYS A 110 -10.49 -7.38 12.96
C CYS A 110 -11.02 -6.45 11.86
N LEU A 111 -12.35 -6.40 11.69
CA LEU A 111 -13.02 -5.56 10.69
C LEU A 111 -12.75 -4.07 10.87
N LEU A 112 -12.47 -3.62 12.09
CA LEU A 112 -12.19 -2.22 12.40
C LEU A 112 -10.73 -1.83 12.10
N SER A 113 -9.79 -2.77 12.20
CA SER A 113 -8.36 -2.47 12.08
C SER A 113 -7.95 -1.87 10.73
N PRO A 114 -8.46 -2.32 9.56
CA PRO A 114 -8.19 -1.67 8.28
C PRO A 114 -8.59 -0.19 8.28
N PHE A 115 -9.74 0.14 8.87
CA PHE A 115 -10.21 1.53 8.98
C PHE A 115 -9.32 2.36 9.90
N LEU A 116 -8.86 1.81 11.02
CA LEU A 116 -7.93 2.50 11.91
C LEU A 116 -6.58 2.79 11.24
N LEU A 117 -6.02 1.79 10.54
CA LEU A 117 -4.77 1.97 9.79
C LEU A 117 -4.94 3.01 8.68
N LEU A 118 -6.09 3.03 8.00
CA LEU A 118 -6.41 3.99 6.96
C LEU A 118 -6.24 5.44 7.45
N LEU A 119 -6.73 5.74 8.65
CA LEU A 119 -6.64 7.08 9.25
C LEU A 119 -5.21 7.47 9.60
N VAL A 120 -4.42 6.51 10.07
CA VAL A 120 -3.01 6.71 10.39
C VAL A 120 -2.24 7.06 9.12
N ILE A 121 -2.42 6.28 8.04
CA ILE A 121 -1.74 6.54 6.77
C ILE A 121 -2.21 7.85 6.16
N ASP A 122 -3.51 8.15 6.16
CA ASP A 122 -4.04 9.42 5.65
C ASP A 122 -3.45 10.62 6.40
N TRP A 123 -3.35 10.53 7.73
CA TRP A 123 -2.75 11.59 8.55
C TRP A 123 -1.25 11.76 8.26
N ILE A 124 -0.49 10.67 8.15
CA ILE A 124 0.92 10.72 7.78
C ILE A 124 1.08 11.45 6.45
N ILE A 125 0.32 11.03 5.45
CA ILE A 125 0.40 11.58 4.11
C ILE A 125 0.01 13.06 4.09
N LYS A 126 -1.10 13.45 4.73
CA LYS A 126 -1.52 14.86 4.85
C LYS A 126 -0.44 15.72 5.50
N THR A 127 0.13 15.27 6.61
CA THR A 127 1.13 16.04 7.37
C THR A 127 2.46 16.12 6.62
N SER A 128 2.79 15.14 5.78
CA SER A 128 4.06 15.07 5.06
C SER A 128 4.08 15.80 3.71
N THR A 129 2.90 16.10 3.14
CA THR A 129 2.77 16.63 1.77
C THR A 129 2.16 18.04 1.72
N TYR A 130 1.83 18.65 2.85
CA TYR A 130 1.10 19.92 2.89
C TYR A 130 1.94 21.15 2.53
N GLU A 131 3.25 21.13 2.77
CA GLU A 131 4.07 22.36 2.77
C GLU A 131 4.89 22.60 1.48
N GLY A 132 4.84 21.71 0.48
CA GLY A 132 5.75 21.81 -0.68
C GLY A 132 5.13 21.39 -2.02
N LYS A 133 5.49 22.12 -3.08
CA LYS A 133 5.23 21.73 -4.49
C LYS A 133 6.24 20.67 -4.95
N CYS A 134 6.23 19.52 -4.29
CA CYS A 134 7.22 18.47 -4.49
C CYS A 134 6.67 17.30 -5.32
N GLY A 135 5.42 17.41 -5.81
CA GLY A 135 4.73 16.44 -6.65
C GLY A 135 5.02 16.58 -8.13
N ILE A 136 4.43 15.68 -8.92
CA ILE A 136 4.41 15.82 -10.37
C ILE A 136 3.28 16.76 -10.79
N GLN A 137 3.48 17.52 -11.86
CA GLN A 137 2.40 18.36 -12.40
C GLN A 137 1.33 17.46 -13.04
N TRP A 138 0.12 17.47 -12.49
CA TRP A 138 -0.98 16.64 -12.99
C TRP A 138 -1.91 17.42 -13.92
N THR A 139 -2.27 18.65 -13.52
CA THR A 139 -2.99 19.61 -14.37
C THR A 139 -2.38 20.99 -14.19
N SER A 140 -2.78 22.01 -14.94
CA SER A 140 -2.25 23.38 -14.77
C SER A 140 -2.37 23.96 -13.35
N ARG A 141 -3.26 23.41 -12.51
CA ARG A 141 -3.52 23.89 -11.14
C ARG A 141 -3.23 22.86 -10.05
N MET A 142 -2.95 21.61 -10.40
CA MET A 142 -2.83 20.52 -9.44
C MET A 142 -1.51 19.78 -9.60
N GLN A 143 -0.88 19.49 -8.47
CA GLN A 143 0.20 18.52 -8.39
C GLN A 143 -0.30 17.23 -7.75
N LEU A 144 0.31 16.12 -8.15
CA LEU A 144 0.07 14.81 -7.58
C LEU A 144 1.33 14.37 -6.84
N ASP A 145 1.21 14.25 -5.52
CA ASP A 145 2.36 13.95 -4.67
C ASP A 145 2.62 12.47 -4.46
N ASP A 146 1.58 11.67 -4.54
CA ASP A 146 1.60 10.27 -4.15
C ASP A 146 0.38 9.50 -4.68
N LEU A 147 0.52 8.17 -4.69
CA LEU A 147 -0.52 7.19 -4.88
C LEU A 147 -0.39 6.14 -3.78
N TYR A 148 -1.49 5.70 -3.16
CA TYR A 148 -1.40 4.70 -2.11
C TYR A 148 -2.63 3.81 -1.99
N PHE A 149 -2.37 2.54 -1.66
CA PHE A 149 -3.38 1.54 -1.36
C PHE A 149 -3.08 0.91 -0.01
N ALA A 150 -3.88 1.29 0.99
CA ALA A 150 -3.63 0.97 2.39
C ALA A 150 -2.23 1.48 2.82
N ASP A 151 -1.30 0.58 3.12
CA ASP A 151 0.06 0.85 3.58
C ASP A 151 1.12 0.74 2.47
N ASN A 152 0.72 0.50 1.22
CA ASN A 152 1.62 0.52 0.07
C ASN A 152 1.58 1.90 -0.59
N LEU A 153 2.67 2.65 -0.44
CA LEU A 153 2.77 4.04 -0.88
C LEU A 153 3.73 4.15 -2.07
N ALA A 154 3.40 5.00 -3.02
CA ALA A 154 4.27 5.42 -4.11
C ALA A 154 4.33 6.96 -4.10
N LEU A 155 5.48 7.52 -3.69
CA LEU A 155 5.70 8.96 -3.69
C LEU A 155 6.23 9.39 -5.05
N LEU A 156 5.68 10.47 -5.61
CA LEU A 156 5.94 10.94 -6.97
C LEU A 156 6.60 12.32 -6.93
N SER A 157 7.71 12.50 -7.65
CA SER A 157 8.39 13.79 -7.79
C SER A 157 9.12 13.91 -9.11
N GLN A 158 9.48 15.15 -9.49
CA GLN A 158 10.23 15.43 -10.72
C GLN A 158 11.74 15.59 -10.48
N SER A 159 12.19 15.77 -9.24
CA SER A 159 13.59 15.96 -8.90
C SER A 159 14.01 15.17 -7.67
N GLN A 160 15.31 14.83 -7.60
CA GLN A 160 15.88 14.10 -6.47
C GLN A 160 15.75 14.85 -5.13
N PRO A 161 15.99 16.19 -5.05
CA PRO A 161 15.80 16.92 -3.79
C PRO A 161 14.36 16.86 -3.28
N GLN A 162 13.37 16.99 -4.17
CA GLN A 162 11.95 16.94 -3.80
C GLN A 162 11.53 15.57 -3.26
N VAL A 163 11.96 14.47 -3.91
CA VAL A 163 11.62 13.13 -3.40
C VAL A 163 12.37 12.83 -2.10
N GLN A 164 13.59 13.32 -1.93
CA GLN A 164 14.32 13.17 -0.66
C GLN A 164 13.60 13.93 0.47
N GLU A 165 13.18 15.17 0.24
CA GLU A 165 12.40 15.96 1.20
C GLU A 165 11.12 15.22 1.61
N LYS A 166 10.34 14.74 0.62
CA LYS A 166 9.15 13.92 0.89
C LYS A 166 9.47 12.70 1.74
N THR A 167 10.54 11.99 1.38
CA THR A 167 10.98 10.77 2.06
C THR A 167 11.33 11.07 3.53
N THR A 168 12.01 12.18 3.79
CA THR A 168 12.33 12.65 5.14
C THR A 168 11.07 13.01 5.93
N ASN A 169 10.18 13.80 5.33
CA ASN A 169 8.93 14.25 5.97
C ASN A 169 8.02 13.09 6.34
N ILE A 170 7.88 12.12 5.43
CA ILE A 170 7.07 10.93 5.68
C ILE A 170 7.70 10.03 6.74
N THR A 171 9.03 9.92 6.77
CA THR A 171 9.74 9.14 7.79
C THR A 171 9.51 9.73 9.18
N ALA A 172 9.64 11.05 9.32
CA ALA A 172 9.39 11.77 10.57
C ALA A 172 7.92 11.62 11.03
N SER A 173 6.96 11.86 10.13
CA SER A 173 5.52 11.71 10.43
C SER A 173 5.15 10.28 10.80
N SER A 174 5.75 9.29 10.14
CA SER A 174 5.54 7.87 10.45
C SER A 174 6.06 7.51 11.84
N ALA A 175 7.26 7.98 12.20
CA ALA A 175 7.83 7.75 13.53
C ALA A 175 6.95 8.34 14.65
N ALA A 176 6.32 9.50 14.41
CA ALA A 176 5.42 10.15 15.38
C ALA A 176 4.16 9.32 15.72
N VAL A 177 3.77 8.38 14.85
CA VAL A 177 2.64 7.45 15.07
C VAL A 177 3.09 6.01 15.36
N GLY A 178 4.40 5.79 15.56
CA GLY A 178 4.99 4.49 15.84
C GLY A 178 5.28 3.61 14.61
N LEU A 179 5.05 4.11 13.39
CA LEU A 179 5.33 3.37 12.17
C LEU A 179 6.80 3.56 11.73
N ASN A 180 7.43 2.44 11.36
CA ASN A 180 8.80 2.42 10.89
C ASN A 180 8.86 1.93 9.44
N MET A 181 9.66 2.60 8.61
CA MET A 181 9.84 2.20 7.22
C MET A 181 10.74 0.97 7.08
N HIS A 182 10.39 0.11 6.13
CA HIS A 182 11.13 -1.08 5.76
C HIS A 182 12.09 -0.73 4.62
N LYS A 183 13.26 -0.22 4.99
CA LYS A 183 14.34 0.21 4.09
C LYS A 183 14.64 -0.81 2.98
N GLY A 184 14.90 -2.07 3.35
CA GLY A 184 15.20 -3.13 2.35
C GLY A 184 14.06 -3.52 1.39
N LYS A 185 12.80 -3.17 1.69
CA LYS A 185 11.64 -3.40 0.80
C LYS A 185 11.23 -2.15 0.04
N SER A 186 11.61 -0.98 0.55
CA SER A 186 11.37 0.29 -0.11
C SER A 186 12.37 0.43 -1.24
N LYS A 187 11.92 0.89 -2.41
CA LYS A 187 12.69 0.89 -3.66
C LYS A 187 12.38 2.14 -4.47
N VAL A 188 13.32 2.52 -5.33
CA VAL A 188 13.19 3.68 -6.19
C VAL A 188 13.15 3.23 -7.65
N LEU A 189 12.18 3.75 -8.42
CA LEU A 189 12.20 3.73 -9.87
C LEU A 189 12.42 5.16 -10.39
N ARG A 190 13.28 5.32 -11.40
CA ARG A 190 13.60 6.61 -12.01
C ARG A 190 13.37 6.54 -13.51
N TYR A 191 12.87 7.63 -14.07
CA TYR A 191 12.66 7.81 -15.51
C TYR A 191 13.24 9.16 -15.95
N ASN A 192 13.82 9.18 -17.16
CA ASN A 192 14.31 10.38 -17.85
C ASN A 192 15.17 11.31 -16.95
N THR A 193 16.09 10.72 -16.21
CA THR A 193 17.03 11.48 -15.36
C THR A 193 18.40 10.84 -15.39
N ALA A 194 19.44 11.66 -15.49
CA ALA A 194 20.83 11.24 -15.35
C ALA A 194 21.32 11.33 -13.89
N CYS A 195 20.48 11.84 -12.98
CA CYS A 195 20.86 12.01 -11.58
C CYS A 195 20.92 10.65 -10.86
N ILE A 196 22.09 10.35 -10.32
CA ILE A 196 22.40 9.11 -9.58
C ILE A 196 22.44 9.31 -8.07
N ASN A 197 22.16 10.52 -7.56
CA ASN A 197 22.18 10.79 -6.12
C ASN A 197 21.19 9.85 -5.42
N PRO A 198 21.58 9.19 -4.32
CA PRO A 198 20.71 8.24 -3.63
C PRO A 198 19.53 8.96 -2.98
N ILE A 199 18.45 8.21 -2.76
CA ILE A 199 17.36 8.60 -1.87
C ILE A 199 17.54 7.77 -0.60
N THR A 200 17.49 8.40 0.55
CA THR A 200 17.85 7.77 1.83
C THR A 200 16.70 7.76 2.82
N ILE A 201 16.66 6.72 3.67
CA ILE A 201 15.81 6.63 4.86
C ILE A 201 16.70 6.40 6.09
N ASP A 202 16.70 7.36 7.01
CA ASP A 202 17.61 7.44 8.16
C ASP A 202 19.08 7.20 7.78
N GLY A 203 19.54 7.81 6.69
CA GLY A 203 20.92 7.71 6.20
C GLY A 203 21.28 6.41 5.48
N GLU A 204 20.34 5.48 5.30
CA GLU A 204 20.54 4.29 4.47
C GLU A 204 19.99 4.53 3.06
N ASP A 205 20.80 4.22 2.04
CA ASP A 205 20.43 4.32 0.64
C ASP A 205 19.33 3.33 0.27
N LEU A 206 18.30 3.82 -0.42
CA LEU A 206 17.30 2.98 -1.07
C LEU A 206 17.86 2.45 -2.39
N GLU A 207 17.56 1.18 -2.66
CA GLU A 207 17.96 0.54 -3.91
C GLU A 207 17.15 1.11 -5.09
N ASP A 208 17.88 1.59 -6.10
CA ASP A 208 17.37 1.88 -7.42
C ASP A 208 17.17 0.58 -8.20
N VAL A 209 15.93 0.32 -8.61
CA VAL A 209 15.55 -0.90 -9.31
C VAL A 209 15.12 -0.59 -10.74
N LYS A 210 15.24 -1.59 -11.61
CA LYS A 210 14.73 -1.52 -13.00
C LYS A 210 13.28 -1.99 -13.12
N THR A 211 12.82 -2.75 -12.14
CA THR A 211 11.46 -3.27 -12.07
C THR A 211 11.00 -3.34 -10.63
N PHE A 212 9.72 -3.07 -10.39
CA PHE A 212 9.11 -3.16 -9.07
C PHE A 212 7.71 -3.78 -9.14
N THR A 213 7.36 -4.65 -8.18
CA THR A 213 6.01 -5.22 -8.12
C THR A 213 5.10 -4.36 -7.24
N TYR A 214 4.33 -3.47 -7.87
CA TYR A 214 3.36 -2.62 -7.20
C TYR A 214 1.95 -3.22 -7.27
N LEU A 215 1.34 -3.49 -6.11
CA LEU A 215 -0.01 -4.08 -5.99
C LEU A 215 -0.21 -5.36 -6.81
N GLY A 216 0.86 -6.13 -6.99
CA GLY A 216 0.86 -7.40 -7.75
C GLY A 216 1.13 -7.26 -9.25
N SER A 217 1.30 -6.03 -9.76
CA SER A 217 1.69 -5.75 -11.15
C SER A 217 3.13 -5.25 -11.24
N ILE A 218 3.87 -5.70 -12.27
CA ILE A 218 5.26 -5.29 -12.50
C ILE A 218 5.31 -3.96 -13.25
N ILE A 219 5.89 -2.94 -12.62
CA ILE A 219 6.24 -1.66 -13.23
C ILE A 219 7.70 -1.71 -13.64
N ASP A 220 8.02 -1.39 -14.90
CA ASP A 220 9.39 -1.43 -15.42
C ASP A 220 9.92 -0.04 -15.82
N GLU A 221 11.25 0.07 -15.89
CA GLU A 221 12.01 1.29 -16.23
C GLU A 221 11.71 1.86 -17.63
N HIS A 222 11.04 1.10 -18.50
CA HIS A 222 10.67 1.49 -19.85
C HIS A 222 9.15 1.71 -20.02
N GLY A 223 8.37 1.62 -18.93
CA GLY A 223 6.91 1.73 -18.97
C GLY A 223 6.20 0.59 -19.69
N ARG A 224 6.87 -0.53 -19.98
CA ARG A 224 6.26 -1.64 -20.73
C ARG A 224 5.42 -2.53 -19.82
N SER A 225 4.53 -3.31 -20.44
CA SER A 225 3.68 -4.30 -19.75
C SER A 225 4.11 -5.74 -19.98
N ASP A 226 5.07 -5.99 -20.88
CA ASP A 226 5.45 -7.34 -21.33
C ASP A 226 5.88 -8.24 -20.15
N ALA A 227 6.67 -7.69 -19.22
CA ALA A 227 7.11 -8.41 -18.04
C ALA A 227 5.93 -8.79 -17.15
N ASP A 228 4.97 -7.89 -16.93
CA ASP A 228 3.78 -8.14 -16.13
C ASP A 228 2.86 -9.19 -16.78
N VAL A 229 2.60 -9.05 -18.09
CA VAL A 229 1.80 -9.99 -18.86
C VAL A 229 2.41 -11.39 -18.80
N LYS A 230 3.73 -11.50 -19.02
CA LYS A 230 4.45 -12.78 -18.92
C LYS A 230 4.36 -13.37 -17.51
N ALA A 231 4.50 -12.56 -16.46
CA ALA A 231 4.38 -12.99 -15.08
C ALA A 231 2.96 -13.50 -14.75
N ARG A 232 1.92 -12.80 -15.20
CA ARG A 232 0.51 -13.20 -15.02
C ARG A 232 0.18 -14.50 -15.76
N ILE A 233 0.64 -14.65 -17.00
CA ILE A 233 0.53 -15.91 -17.76
C ILE A 233 1.22 -17.04 -17.00
N GLY A 234 2.42 -16.81 -16.45
CA GLY A 234 3.14 -17.78 -15.64
C GLY A 234 2.35 -18.22 -14.41
N LYS A 235 1.81 -17.26 -13.63
CA LYS A 235 0.98 -17.54 -12.44
C LYS A 235 -0.30 -18.31 -12.80
N ALA A 236 -0.98 -17.90 -13.88
CA ALA A 236 -2.20 -18.57 -14.36
C ALA A 236 -1.91 -20.03 -14.79
N ARG A 237 -0.80 -20.26 -15.51
CA ARG A 237 -0.34 -21.61 -15.89
C ARG A 237 -0.04 -22.47 -14.65
N ALA A 238 0.69 -21.92 -13.67
CA ALA A 238 1.00 -22.64 -12.43
C ALA A 238 -0.28 -23.06 -11.69
N LYS A 239 -1.26 -22.15 -11.57
CA LYS A 239 -2.53 -22.44 -10.92
C LYS A 239 -3.40 -23.43 -11.71
N TYR A 240 -3.35 -23.37 -13.05
CA TYR A 240 -3.99 -24.35 -13.91
C TYR A 240 -3.42 -25.75 -13.66
N LEU A 241 -2.10 -25.88 -13.55
CA LEU A 241 -1.43 -27.16 -13.26
C LEU A 241 -1.79 -27.68 -11.86
N GLN A 242 -1.91 -26.82 -10.85
CA GLN A 242 -2.34 -27.22 -9.49
C GLN A 242 -3.74 -27.84 -9.49
N LEU A 243 -4.63 -27.43 -10.40
CA LEU A 243 -5.99 -27.95 -10.52
C LEU A 243 -6.12 -29.13 -11.50
N ARG A 244 -5.01 -29.80 -11.86
CA ARG A 244 -5.00 -30.94 -12.79
C ARG A 244 -6.03 -32.03 -12.45
N ASN A 245 -6.23 -32.32 -11.17
CA ASN A 245 -7.20 -33.32 -10.72
C ASN A 245 -8.66 -32.91 -11.04
N VAL A 246 -8.96 -31.60 -10.97
CA VAL A 246 -10.27 -31.04 -11.34
C VAL A 246 -10.50 -31.20 -12.84
N TRP A 247 -9.49 -30.92 -13.67
CA TRP A 247 -9.58 -31.01 -15.13
C TRP A 247 -9.75 -32.46 -15.60
N ASN A 248 -9.04 -33.39 -14.97
CA ASN A 248 -9.05 -34.81 -15.31
C ASN A 248 -10.24 -35.59 -14.72
N SER A 249 -10.93 -35.05 -13.72
CA SER A 249 -12.05 -35.75 -13.08
C SER A 249 -13.20 -35.99 -14.06
N LYS A 250 -13.63 -37.25 -14.20
CA LYS A 250 -14.83 -37.63 -14.96
C LYS A 250 -16.13 -37.38 -14.18
N GLN A 251 -16.03 -37.18 -12.86
CA GLN A 251 -17.19 -36.92 -11.99
C GLN A 251 -17.68 -35.46 -12.11
N LEU A 252 -16.83 -34.55 -12.58
CA LEU A 252 -17.17 -33.15 -12.74
C LEU A 252 -17.67 -32.86 -14.16
N SER A 253 -18.83 -32.21 -14.26
CA SER A 253 -19.35 -31.71 -15.54
C SER A 253 -18.41 -30.66 -16.16
N THR A 254 -18.45 -30.52 -17.49
CA THR A 254 -17.72 -29.47 -18.21
C THR A 254 -18.08 -28.09 -17.70
N ASN A 255 -19.36 -27.82 -17.41
CA ASN A 255 -19.82 -26.54 -16.88
C ASN A 255 -19.17 -26.21 -15.53
N THR A 256 -19.07 -27.20 -14.63
CA THR A 256 -18.38 -27.02 -13.34
C THR A 256 -16.89 -26.73 -13.52
N LYS A 257 -16.23 -27.41 -14.48
CA LYS A 257 -14.82 -27.14 -14.81
C LYS A 257 -14.61 -25.74 -15.37
N VAL A 258 -15.48 -25.29 -16.28
CA VAL A 258 -15.44 -23.92 -16.83
C VAL A 258 -15.64 -22.89 -15.72
N ARG A 259 -16.58 -23.12 -14.78
CA ARG A 259 -16.77 -22.24 -13.62
C ARG A 259 -15.49 -22.17 -12.77
N ASN A 260 -14.87 -23.31 -12.48
CA ASN A 260 -13.60 -23.36 -11.75
C ASN A 260 -12.47 -22.63 -12.48
N PHE A 261 -12.38 -22.75 -13.81
CA PHE A 261 -11.41 -22.01 -14.62
C PHE A 261 -11.63 -20.49 -14.51
N ASN A 262 -12.88 -20.04 -14.68
CA ASN A 262 -13.22 -18.62 -14.60
C ASN A 262 -12.95 -18.04 -13.20
N THR A 263 -13.24 -18.78 -12.13
CA THR A 263 -13.04 -18.30 -10.75
C THR A 263 -11.57 -18.34 -10.31
N ASN A 264 -10.81 -19.34 -10.74
CA ASN A 264 -9.46 -19.57 -10.20
C ASN A 264 -8.34 -19.16 -11.13
N ILE A 265 -8.50 -19.31 -12.44
CA ILE A 265 -7.44 -19.11 -13.44
C ILE A 265 -7.61 -17.75 -14.10
N LYS A 266 -8.80 -17.45 -14.61
CA LYS A 266 -9.09 -16.18 -15.30
C LYS A 266 -8.86 -14.97 -14.39
N THR A 267 -9.17 -15.08 -13.09
CA THR A 267 -8.94 -14.04 -12.08
C THR A 267 -7.48 -13.76 -11.73
N VAL A 268 -6.55 -14.66 -12.08
CA VAL A 268 -5.11 -14.45 -11.91
C VAL A 268 -4.48 -13.90 -13.19
N LEU A 269 -5.08 -14.21 -14.33
CA LEU A 269 -4.65 -13.75 -15.64
C LEU A 269 -5.01 -12.27 -15.86
N LEU A 270 -6.24 -11.88 -15.48
CA LEU A 270 -6.76 -10.52 -15.52
C LEU A 270 -6.39 -9.79 -14.22
#